data_AF-A0A829R529-F1
#
_entry.id   AF-A0A829R529-F1
#
_cell.length_a   1.000
_cell.length_b   1.000
_cell.length_c   1.000
_cell.angle_alpha   90.00
_cell.angle_beta   90.00
_cell.angle_gamma   90.00
#
_symmetry.space_group_name_H-M   'P 1'
#
loop_
_entity.id
_entity.type
_entity.pdbx_description
1 polymer ?
#
loop_
_entity_poly.entity_id
_entity_poly.type
_entity_poly.pdbx_seq_one_letter_code
_entity_poly.pdbx_strand_id
1 'polypeptide(L)'
;MISSFKSAITNNEGIIIPLSNLKLFMYKDSAAYFRSLVPVLNMIKDIDKVATMSEEDRENFAGFKIHEMGATLDSLSGYYEFICETEDNSKKIVRFNISGLRNNYTLNDLTKMNLKLYGIEVGKSKDANLAFEHMMDTMLQENVNSLESEDYDQIKEKNKTESLELPIIDILMAGV
;
A
#
# COMPACT_ATOMS: atom_id res chain seq x y z
N MET A 1 -7.81 24.47 9.30
CA MET A 1 -7.80 23.08 8.77
C MET A 1 -8.15 22.04 9.85
N ILE A 2 -7.35 21.84 10.91
CA ILE A 2 -7.64 20.81 11.95
C ILE A 2 -8.99 21.03 12.65
N SER A 3 -9.34 22.29 12.97
CA SER A 3 -10.65 22.60 13.60
C SER A 3 -11.84 22.24 12.72
N SER A 4 -11.73 22.42 11.40
CA SER A 4 -12.77 22.08 10.43
C SER A 4 -12.91 20.56 10.28
N PHE A 5 -11.78 19.84 10.25
CA PHE A 5 -11.76 18.37 10.22
C PHE A 5 -12.37 17.77 11.49
N LYS A 6 -12.02 18.32 12.67
CA LYS A 6 -12.62 17.92 13.94
C LYS A 6 -14.13 18.16 13.93
N SER A 7 -14.59 19.29 13.40
CA SER A 7 -16.03 19.57 13.26
C SER A 7 -16.73 18.56 12.33
N ALA A 8 -16.12 18.19 11.21
CA ALA A 8 -16.68 17.21 10.28
C ALA A 8 -16.83 15.82 10.94
N ILE A 9 -15.84 15.38 11.72
CA ILE A 9 -15.94 14.13 12.49
C ILE A 9 -17.01 14.23 13.58
N THR A 10 -17.05 15.35 14.32
CA THR A 10 -17.96 15.52 15.47
C THR A 10 -19.41 15.69 15.03
N ASN A 11 -19.65 16.27 13.86
CA ASN A 11 -20.98 16.48 13.28
C ASN A 11 -21.50 15.25 12.52
N ASN A 12 -20.74 14.15 12.51
CA ASN A 12 -21.18 12.84 12.05
C ASN A 12 -21.74 12.85 10.62
N GLU A 13 -21.08 13.56 9.69
CA GLU A 13 -21.43 13.53 8.25
C GLU A 13 -21.22 12.15 7.60
N GLY A 14 -20.88 11.11 8.38
CA GLY A 14 -20.86 9.70 7.95
C GLY A 14 -19.72 9.32 6.99
N ILE A 15 -19.03 10.30 6.41
CA ILE A 15 -17.99 10.08 5.40
C ILE A 15 -16.66 9.66 6.03
N ILE A 16 -16.33 10.18 7.22
CA ILE A 16 -15.05 9.89 7.90
C ILE A 16 -15.25 8.79 8.95
N ILE A 17 -14.52 7.70 8.78
CA ILE A 17 -14.54 6.51 9.64
C ILE A 17 -13.41 6.62 10.67
N PRO A 18 -13.72 6.73 11.97
CA PRO A 18 -12.72 6.60 13.02
C PRO A 18 -12.42 5.12 13.28
N LEU A 19 -11.13 4.78 13.34
CA LEU A 19 -10.64 3.45 13.70
C LEU A 19 -9.74 3.58 14.94
N SER A 20 -10.00 2.79 15.97
CA SER A 20 -9.24 2.75 17.22
C SER A 20 -9.05 1.32 17.69
N ASN A 21 -8.12 1.10 18.63
CA ASN A 21 -7.77 -0.22 19.16
C ASN A 21 -7.46 -1.21 18.04
N LEU A 22 -6.59 -0.80 17.12
CA LEU A 22 -6.27 -1.53 15.91
C LEU A 22 -4.81 -1.97 15.91
N LYS A 23 -4.54 -3.01 15.13
CA LYS A 23 -3.19 -3.45 14.77
C LYS A 23 -3.01 -3.35 13.27
N LEU A 24 -1.86 -2.81 12.87
CA LEU A 24 -1.47 -2.69 11.47
C LEU A 24 -0.40 -3.72 11.14
N PHE A 25 -0.60 -4.40 10.02
CA PHE A 25 0.35 -5.38 9.50
C PHE A 25 0.68 -5.05 8.05
N MET A 26 1.98 -5.02 7.73
CA MET A 26 2.42 -5.06 6.34
C MET A 26 2.30 -6.51 5.86
N TYR A 27 1.57 -6.71 4.77
CA TYR A 27 1.49 -8.02 4.14
C TYR A 27 2.86 -8.39 3.57
N LYS A 28 3.28 -9.66 3.75
CA LYS A 28 4.59 -10.11 3.27
C LYS A 28 4.67 -9.97 1.75
N ASP A 29 5.82 -9.53 1.24
CA ASP A 29 6.05 -9.35 -0.20
C ASP A 29 5.10 -8.33 -0.87
N SER A 30 4.44 -7.47 -0.08
CA SER A 30 3.68 -6.32 -0.57
C SER A 30 4.56 -5.15 -0.99
N ALA A 31 3.99 -4.18 -1.70
CA ALA A 31 4.66 -2.91 -1.98
C ALA A 31 5.13 -2.21 -0.69
N ALA A 32 4.31 -2.21 0.37
CA ALA A 32 4.65 -1.62 1.66
C ALA A 32 5.85 -2.33 2.31
N TYR A 33 5.86 -3.67 2.25
CA TYR A 33 6.96 -4.49 2.72
C TYR A 33 8.27 -4.16 1.97
N PHE A 34 8.28 -4.20 0.64
CA PHE A 34 9.48 -3.87 -0.13
C PHE A 34 9.95 -2.43 0.10
N ARG A 35 9.01 -1.48 0.16
CA ARG A 35 9.32 -0.07 0.44
C ARG A 35 9.99 0.12 1.80
N SER A 36 9.62 -0.69 2.80
CA SER A 36 10.23 -0.67 4.14
C SER A 36 11.66 -1.21 4.17
N LEU A 37 12.04 -2.03 3.19
CA LEU A 37 13.39 -2.62 3.07
C LEU A 37 14.37 -1.74 2.29
N VAL A 38 13.89 -0.80 1.46
CA VAL A 38 14.73 0.10 0.64
C VAL A 38 15.89 0.73 1.43
N PRO A 39 15.70 1.26 2.67
CA PRO A 39 16.81 1.82 3.43
C PRO A 39 17.93 0.82 3.73
N VAL A 40 17.60 -0.46 3.94
CA VAL A 40 18.57 -1.53 4.17
C VAL A 40 19.33 -1.85 2.89
N LEU A 41 18.65 -1.85 1.73
CA LEU A 41 19.29 -2.09 0.43
C LEU A 41 20.34 -1.02 0.11
N ASN A 42 20.10 0.24 0.50
CA ASN A 42 21.07 1.32 0.35
C ASN A 42 22.34 1.15 1.19
N MET A 43 22.36 0.24 2.18
CA MET A 43 23.56 -0.04 2.99
C MET A 43 24.51 -1.04 2.34
N ILE A 44 24.12 -1.67 1.22
CA ILE A 44 24.95 -2.66 0.54
C ILE A 44 26.12 -1.94 -0.14
N LYS A 45 27.27 -1.95 0.54
CA LYS A 45 28.52 -1.26 0.15
C LYS A 45 28.99 -1.52 -1.28
N ASP A 46 28.65 -2.68 -1.85
CA ASP A 46 29.06 -3.04 -3.20
C ASP A 46 28.21 -2.33 -4.28
N ILE A 47 27.06 -1.72 -3.94
CA ILE A 47 26.31 -0.83 -4.85
C ILE A 47 27.15 0.40 -5.20
N ASP A 48 27.86 0.97 -4.22
CA ASP A 48 28.75 2.10 -4.48
C ASP A 48 29.96 1.68 -5.32
N LYS A 49 30.40 0.42 -5.21
CA LYS A 49 31.46 -0.11 -6.07
C LYS A 49 31.02 -0.21 -7.52
N VAL A 50 29.76 -0.57 -7.81
CA VAL A 50 29.20 -0.56 -9.18
C VAL A 50 29.35 0.82 -9.82
N ALA A 51 29.19 1.91 -9.05
CA ALA A 51 29.41 3.27 -9.55
C ALA A 51 30.89 3.59 -9.88
N THR A 52 31.84 2.82 -9.36
CA THR A 52 33.29 2.97 -9.57
C THR A 52 33.91 1.93 -10.51
N MET A 53 33.10 1.02 -11.07
CA MET A 53 33.56 0.01 -12.03
C MET A 53 33.86 0.63 -13.41
N SER A 54 34.58 -0.12 -14.26
CA SER A 54 34.82 0.28 -15.66
C SER A 54 33.49 0.45 -16.40
N GLU A 55 33.44 1.27 -17.46
CA GLU A 55 32.20 1.49 -18.24
C GLU A 55 31.61 0.17 -18.80
N GLU A 56 32.47 -0.77 -19.20
CA GLU A 56 32.09 -2.10 -19.71
C GLU A 56 31.50 -3.00 -18.61
N ASP A 57 32.09 -2.98 -17.41
CA ASP A 57 31.54 -3.70 -16.26
C ASP A 57 30.25 -3.05 -15.75
N ARG A 58 30.16 -1.72 -15.79
CA ARG A 58 28.99 -0.95 -15.36
C ARG A 58 27.78 -1.21 -16.25
N GLU A 59 27.97 -1.45 -17.56
CA GLU A 59 26.90 -1.89 -18.46
C GLU A 59 26.24 -3.19 -17.99
N ASN A 60 27.02 -4.14 -17.48
CA ASN A 60 26.49 -5.41 -16.96
C ASN A 60 25.64 -5.24 -15.68
N PHE A 61 25.81 -4.12 -14.96
CA PHE A 61 25.06 -3.78 -13.75
C PHE A 61 24.11 -2.59 -13.91
N ALA A 62 24.03 -1.98 -15.09
CA ALA A 62 23.23 -0.78 -15.36
C ALA A 62 21.72 -0.99 -15.10
N GLY A 63 21.25 -2.24 -15.11
CA GLY A 63 19.88 -2.60 -14.76
C GLY A 63 19.55 -2.52 -13.27
N PHE A 64 20.55 -2.47 -12.36
CA PHE A 64 20.32 -2.48 -10.91
C PHE A 64 20.30 -1.07 -10.34
N LYS A 65 19.19 -0.35 -10.57
CA LYS A 65 18.97 0.98 -9.99
C LYS A 65 18.38 0.92 -8.58
N ILE A 66 19.10 0.30 -7.65
CA ILE A 66 18.63 0.12 -6.27
C ILE A 66 18.34 1.46 -5.57
N HIS A 67 19.17 2.48 -5.84
CA HIS A 67 18.97 3.84 -5.35
C HIS A 67 17.66 4.50 -5.82
N GLU A 68 17.13 4.10 -6.99
CA GLU A 68 15.88 4.62 -7.53
C GLU A 68 14.66 3.80 -7.09
N MET A 69 14.86 2.58 -6.55
CA MET A 69 13.78 1.65 -6.22
C MET A 69 12.71 2.25 -5.29
N GLY A 70 13.13 3.04 -4.29
CA GLY A 70 12.19 3.74 -3.41
C GLY A 70 11.29 4.73 -4.16
N ALA A 71 11.88 5.54 -5.04
CA ALA A 71 11.14 6.51 -5.86
C ALA A 71 10.24 5.81 -6.89
N THR A 72 10.71 4.71 -7.48
CA THR A 72 9.91 3.87 -8.39
C THR A 72 8.68 3.30 -7.67
N LEU A 73 8.85 2.72 -6.48
CA LEU A 73 7.73 2.20 -5.69
C LEU A 73 6.74 3.31 -5.30
N ASP A 74 7.24 4.48 -4.89
CA ASP A 74 6.40 5.63 -4.54
C ASP A 74 5.59 6.13 -5.76
N SER A 75 6.19 6.10 -6.96
CA SER A 75 5.52 6.49 -8.21
C SER A 75 4.47 5.49 -8.70
N LEU A 76 4.66 4.20 -8.39
CA LEU A 76 3.79 3.13 -8.85
C LEU A 76 2.48 3.08 -8.06
N SER A 77 2.56 3.20 -6.74
CA SER A 77 1.43 2.90 -5.86
C SER A 77 0.79 4.17 -5.26
N GLY A 78 1.57 5.22 -4.99
CA GLY A 78 1.13 6.47 -4.34
C GLY A 78 0.62 6.32 -2.90
N TYR A 79 0.03 5.18 -2.57
CA TYR A 79 -0.50 4.76 -1.29
C TYR A 79 0.02 3.36 -0.96
N TYR A 80 0.41 3.15 0.29
CA TYR A 80 0.85 1.84 0.76
C TYR A 80 -0.22 1.16 1.60
N GLU A 81 -0.50 -0.08 1.27
CA GLU A 81 -1.59 -0.87 1.86
C GLU A 81 -1.12 -1.65 3.09
N PHE A 82 -1.97 -1.66 4.11
CA PHE A 82 -1.79 -2.44 5.34
C PHE A 82 -3.07 -3.20 5.64
N ILE A 83 -2.91 -4.37 6.25
CA ILE A 83 -4.02 -5.05 6.91
C ILE A 83 -4.22 -4.40 8.27
N CYS A 84 -5.42 -3.86 8.48
CA CYS A 84 -5.88 -3.33 9.75
C CYS A 84 -6.81 -4.36 10.39
N GLU A 85 -6.46 -4.82 11.58
CA GLU A 85 -7.30 -5.69 12.41
C GLU A 85 -7.77 -4.91 13.64
N THR A 86 -9.07 -4.83 13.85
CA THR A 86 -9.68 -4.20 15.04
C THR A 86 -10.00 -5.25 16.11
N GLU A 87 -10.29 -4.83 17.34
CA GLU A 87 -10.57 -5.73 18.49
C GLU A 87 -11.68 -6.76 18.25
N ASP A 88 -12.63 -6.46 17.36
CA ASP A 88 -13.70 -7.38 16.93
C ASP A 88 -13.23 -8.43 15.91
N ASN A 89 -11.92 -8.54 15.65
CA ASN A 89 -11.29 -9.34 14.61
C ASN A 89 -11.76 -9.01 13.18
N SER A 90 -12.40 -7.85 12.97
CA SER A 90 -12.72 -7.42 11.61
C SER A 90 -11.47 -6.89 10.90
N LYS A 91 -11.29 -7.35 9.67
CA LYS A 91 -10.15 -6.97 8.83
C LYS A 91 -10.56 -5.92 7.81
N LYS A 92 -9.68 -4.95 7.59
CA LYS A 92 -9.83 -3.86 6.63
C LYS A 92 -8.48 -3.63 5.95
N ILE A 93 -8.51 -3.15 4.71
CA ILE A 93 -7.31 -2.67 4.03
C ILE A 93 -7.26 -1.16 4.30
N VAL A 94 -6.18 -0.68 4.92
CA VAL A 94 -5.97 0.76 5.12
C VAL A 94 -4.80 1.21 4.27
N ARG A 95 -4.95 2.37 3.63
CA ARG A 95 -3.98 2.89 2.67
C ARG A 95 -3.41 4.20 3.18
N PHE A 96 -2.07 4.25 3.26
CA PHE A 96 -1.35 5.43 3.71
C PHE A 96 -0.61 6.09 2.55
N ASN A 97 -0.87 7.38 2.34
CA ASN A 97 0.00 8.19 1.49
C ASN A 97 1.33 8.43 2.23
N ILE A 98 2.43 7.91 1.70
CA ILE A 98 3.74 8.05 2.35
C ILE A 98 4.19 9.52 2.46
N SER A 99 3.80 10.36 1.50
CA SER A 99 4.08 11.79 1.49
C SER A 99 3.31 12.54 2.58
N GLY A 100 2.24 11.93 3.12
CA GLY A 100 1.44 12.47 4.22
C GLY A 100 2.01 12.19 5.61
N LEU A 101 3.00 11.30 5.73
CA LEU A 101 3.61 10.97 7.02
C LEU A 101 4.43 12.14 7.56
N ARG A 102 4.15 12.56 8.79
CA ARG A 102 4.88 13.62 9.49
C ARG A 102 5.79 13.03 10.56
N ASN A 103 6.66 13.88 11.13
CA ASN A 103 7.58 13.50 12.22
C ASN A 103 8.58 12.39 11.85
N ASN A 104 8.89 12.25 10.55
CA ASN A 104 9.86 11.28 10.04
C ASN A 104 9.53 9.82 10.39
N TYR A 105 8.24 9.49 10.51
CA TYR A 105 7.80 8.11 10.68
C TYR A 105 7.93 7.31 9.38
N THR A 106 8.38 6.07 9.52
CA THR A 106 8.44 5.07 8.45
C THR A 106 7.19 4.19 8.45
N LEU A 107 6.93 3.49 7.35
CA LEU A 107 5.87 2.48 7.26
C LEU A 107 5.99 1.41 8.36
N ASN A 108 7.22 1.05 8.75
CA ASN A 108 7.49 0.08 9.81
C ASN A 108 7.22 0.63 11.22
N ASP A 109 7.24 1.95 11.41
CA ASP A 109 6.89 2.54 12.70
C ASP A 109 5.39 2.44 12.95
N LEU A 110 4.57 2.59 11.89
CA LEU A 110 3.11 2.50 11.98
C LEU A 110 2.61 1.15 12.52
N THR A 111 3.33 0.06 12.24
CA THR A 111 2.96 -1.30 12.72
C THR A 111 3.22 -1.50 14.21
N LYS A 112 3.97 -0.59 14.86
CA LYS A 112 4.37 -0.69 16.27
C LYS A 112 3.69 0.33 17.17
N MET A 113 2.83 1.17 16.61
CA MET A 113 2.16 2.27 17.32
C MET A 113 0.72 1.92 17.68
N ASN A 114 0.26 2.45 18.81
CA ASN A 114 -1.15 2.42 19.19
C ASN A 114 -1.89 3.56 18.49
N LEU A 115 -2.12 3.41 17.18
CA LEU A 115 -2.68 4.47 16.36
C LEU A 115 -4.20 4.55 16.47
N LYS A 116 -4.68 5.79 16.42
CA LYS A 116 -6.05 6.15 16.05
C LYS A 116 -6.03 6.69 14.62
N LEU A 117 -6.82 6.08 13.75
CA LEU A 117 -6.90 6.44 12.33
C LEU A 117 -8.23 7.11 12.03
N TYR A 118 -8.20 8.01 11.07
CA TYR A 118 -9.37 8.66 10.50
C TYR A 118 -9.24 8.61 9.00
N GLY A 119 -10.19 7.93 8.34
CA GLY A 119 -10.13 7.71 6.90
C GLY A 119 -11.49 7.70 6.25
N ILE A 120 -11.52 7.47 4.94
CA ILE A 120 -12.75 7.36 4.13
C ILE A 120 -12.74 5.99 3.46
N GLU A 121 -13.86 5.27 3.50
CA GLU A 121 -14.01 4.05 2.69
C GLU A 121 -14.13 4.42 1.22
N VAL A 122 -13.20 3.92 0.42
CA VAL A 122 -13.05 4.25 -1.01
C VAL A 122 -13.38 3.06 -1.92
N GLY A 123 -13.59 1.89 -1.34
CA GLY A 123 -13.94 0.68 -2.07
C GLY A 123 -13.90 -0.55 -1.18
N LYS A 124 -14.03 -1.71 -1.82
CA LYS A 124 -13.96 -3.02 -1.16
C LYS A 124 -13.14 -3.97 -2.03
N SER A 125 -12.33 -4.78 -1.39
CA SER A 125 -11.62 -5.88 -2.05
C SER A 125 -12.28 -7.21 -1.68
N LYS A 126 -12.34 -8.13 -2.65
CA LYS A 126 -12.68 -9.54 -2.39
C LYS A 126 -11.45 -10.39 -2.08
N ASP A 127 -10.27 -9.81 -2.23
CA ASP A 127 -8.99 -10.46 -1.98
C ASP A 127 -8.20 -9.70 -0.88
N ALA A 128 -7.66 -10.47 0.06
CA ALA A 128 -6.79 -9.99 1.12
C ALA A 128 -5.30 -10.07 0.75
N ASN A 129 -4.99 -10.64 -0.42
CA ASN A 129 -3.63 -10.85 -0.90
C ASN A 129 -3.05 -9.53 -1.41
N LEU A 130 -2.30 -8.84 -0.56
CA LEU A 130 -1.64 -7.58 -0.92
C LEU A 130 -0.22 -7.81 -1.47
N ALA A 131 0.11 -9.02 -1.91
CA ALA A 131 1.41 -9.31 -2.51
C ALA A 131 1.64 -8.43 -3.75
N PHE A 132 2.88 -7.98 -3.94
CA PHE A 132 3.24 -7.12 -5.07
C PHE A 132 2.97 -7.79 -6.42
N GLU A 133 3.20 -9.11 -6.52
CA GLU A 133 2.87 -9.90 -7.71
C GLU A 133 1.38 -9.83 -8.04
N HIS A 134 0.51 -9.99 -7.03
CA HIS A 134 -0.93 -9.89 -7.20
C HIS A 134 -1.37 -8.48 -7.65
N MET A 135 -0.71 -7.43 -7.13
CA MET A 135 -0.92 -6.06 -7.60
C MET A 135 -0.55 -5.92 -9.10
N MET A 136 0.56 -6.53 -9.54
CA MET A 136 0.96 -6.48 -10.96
C MET A 136 0.01 -7.26 -11.85
N ASP A 137 -0.40 -8.45 -11.44
CA ASP A 137 -1.36 -9.26 -12.20
C ASP A 137 -2.68 -8.50 -12.41
N THR A 138 -3.16 -7.81 -11.36
CA THR A 138 -4.38 -7.01 -11.43
C THR A 138 -4.22 -5.83 -12.38
N MET A 139 -3.10 -5.09 -12.31
CA MET A 139 -2.81 -4.00 -13.25
C MET A 139 -2.74 -4.49 -14.71
N LEU A 140 -2.13 -5.65 -14.95
CA LEU A 140 -2.04 -6.22 -16.29
C LEU A 140 -3.40 -6.67 -16.82
N GLN A 141 -4.24 -7.30 -15.98
CA GLN A 141 -5.60 -7.69 -16.37
C GLN A 141 -6.51 -6.51 -16.66
N GLU A 142 -6.40 -5.41 -15.91
CA GLU A 142 -7.12 -4.16 -16.21
C GLU A 142 -6.68 -3.59 -17.58
N ASN A 143 -5.39 -3.66 -17.90
CA ASN A 143 -4.89 -3.20 -19.21
C ASN A 143 -5.33 -4.10 -20.37
N VAL A 144 -5.38 -5.44 -20.20
CA VAL A 144 -5.87 -6.36 -21.24
C VAL A 144 -7.37 -6.16 -21.48
N ASN A 145 -8.17 -6.01 -20.43
CA ASN A 145 -9.61 -5.73 -20.55
C ASN A 145 -9.92 -4.37 -21.17
N SER A 146 -8.99 -3.41 -21.13
CA SER A 146 -9.14 -2.08 -21.76
C SER A 146 -8.76 -2.03 -23.25
N LEU A 147 -8.12 -3.08 -23.78
CA LEU A 147 -7.67 -3.17 -25.17
C LEU A 147 -8.53 -4.11 -26.05
N GLU A 148 -9.38 -4.95 -25.45
CA GLU A 148 -10.16 -5.98 -26.16
C GLU A 148 -11.67 -5.94 -25.85
N SER A 149 -12.28 -4.76 -25.65
CA SER A 149 -13.74 -4.68 -25.47
C SER A 149 -14.50 -4.53 -26.81
N GLU A 150 -14.28 -5.47 -27.73
CA GLU A 150 -15.22 -5.88 -28.80
C GLU A 150 -15.27 -7.42 -28.82
N ASP A 151 -15.76 -8.05 -27.76
CA ASP A 151 -16.73 -9.16 -27.82
C ASP A 151 -16.94 -9.79 -26.45
N TYR A 152 -18.21 -9.95 -26.11
CA TYR A 152 -18.71 -10.42 -24.82
C TYR A 152 -18.66 -11.96 -24.69
N ASP A 153 -18.58 -12.37 -23.42
CA ASP A 153 -19.17 -13.59 -22.83
C ASP A 153 -18.54 -14.97 -23.09
N GLN A 154 -17.79 -15.42 -22.08
CA GLN A 154 -18.00 -16.64 -21.24
C GLN A 154 -16.61 -17.08 -20.71
N ILE A 155 -16.39 -17.34 -19.43
CA ILE A 155 -16.79 -18.58 -18.74
C ILE A 155 -16.68 -18.39 -17.20
N LYS A 156 -17.85 -18.48 -16.56
CA LYS A 156 -18.22 -19.20 -15.32
C LYS A 156 -17.48 -19.00 -13.99
N GLU A 157 -18.26 -18.40 -13.08
CA GLU A 157 -18.52 -18.77 -11.69
C GLU A 157 -17.98 -20.13 -11.18
N LYS A 158 -17.33 -20.10 -10.01
CA LYS A 158 -17.70 -20.90 -8.81
C LYS A 158 -16.85 -20.51 -7.60
N ASN A 159 -17.48 -19.90 -6.60
CA ASN A 159 -17.61 -20.43 -5.24
C ASN A 159 -18.26 -19.38 -4.33
N LYS A 160 -19.46 -19.73 -3.87
CA LYS A 160 -20.24 -18.98 -2.88
C LYS A 160 -19.70 -19.31 -1.48
N THR A 161 -18.45 -18.97 -1.23
CA THR A 161 -17.95 -18.75 0.15
C THR A 161 -18.46 -17.36 0.53
N GLU A 162 -18.87 -17.12 1.77
CA GLU A 162 -19.13 -15.75 2.26
C GLU A 162 -18.01 -14.84 1.76
N SER A 163 -18.31 -14.00 0.77
CA SER A 163 -17.28 -13.26 0.06
C SER A 163 -16.72 -12.30 1.07
N LEU A 164 -15.48 -12.55 1.49
CA LEU A 164 -14.75 -11.72 2.43
C LEU A 164 -14.53 -10.35 1.78
N GLU A 165 -15.53 -9.47 1.87
CA GLU A 165 -15.43 -8.10 1.37
C GLU A 165 -14.68 -7.28 2.42
N LEU A 166 -13.40 -7.00 2.14
CA LEU A 166 -12.55 -6.16 2.97
C LEU A 166 -12.73 -4.69 2.55
N PRO A 167 -13.22 -3.81 3.45
CA PRO A 167 -13.27 -2.39 3.18
C PRO A 167 -11.86 -1.83 2.94
N ILE A 168 -11.72 -1.00 1.91
CA ILE A 168 -10.50 -0.25 1.60
C ILE A 168 -10.71 1.18 2.10
N ILE A 169 -9.83 1.63 2.98
CA ILE A 169 -9.95 2.93 3.66
C ILE A 169 -8.70 3.75 3.42
N ASP A 170 -8.86 4.92 2.79
CA ASP A 170 -7.78 5.90 2.65
C ASP A 170 -7.64 6.69 3.94
N ILE A 171 -6.46 6.64 4.55
CA ILE A 171 -6.19 7.32 5.80
C ILE A 171 -5.85 8.78 5.54
N LEU A 172 -6.68 9.66 6.09
CA LEU A 172 -6.48 11.11 6.02
C LEU A 172 -5.61 11.61 7.18
N MET A 173 -5.80 11.03 8.36
CA MET A 173 -5.08 11.40 9.57
C MET A 173 -4.83 10.18 10.46
N ALA A 174 -3.64 10.12 11.04
CA ALA A 174 -3.23 9.14 12.02
C ALA A 174 -2.54 9.85 13.19
N GLY A 175 -2.77 9.36 14.41
CA GLY A 175 -2.15 9.90 15.62
C GLY A 175 -2.22 8.92 16.78
N VAL A 176 -1.47 9.23 17.83
CA VAL A 176 -1.46 8.53 19.14
C VAL A 176 -2.23 9.36 20.16
#